data_AF-A0A2K8M767-F1
#
_entry.id   AF-A0A2K8M767-F1
#
_cell.length_a   1.000
_cell.length_b   1.000
_cell.length_c   1.000
_cell.angle_alpha   90.00
_cell.angle_beta   90.00
_cell.angle_gamma   90.00
#
_symmetry.space_group_name_H-M   'P 1'
#
loop_
_entity.id
_entity.type
_entity.pdbx_description
1 polymer ?
#
loop_
_entity_poly.entity_id
_entity_poly.type
_entity_poly.pdbx_seq_one_letter_code
_entity_poly.pdbx_strand_id
1 'polypeptide(L)'
;MLLSPAVSQTRSRLLGSVLALSAVTHVSQLAVYGTGSDTVGSAAFGVLYAVIAAGVFRRARPFFLAAAVFPAIGGLLGLYRLVAVHPNPFSVFHPILDVVIVPLAISLWRGTARK
;
A
#
# COMPACT_ATOMS: atom_id res chain seq x y z
N MET A 1 22.69 -5.37 -8.38
CA MET A 1 22.28 -6.78 -8.53
C MET A 1 20.97 -6.83 -9.30
N LEU A 2 20.98 -7.32 -10.54
CA LEU A 2 19.76 -7.54 -11.33
C LEU A 2 19.00 -8.73 -10.71
N LEU A 3 17.71 -8.58 -10.43
CA LEU A 3 16.89 -9.69 -9.95
C LEU A 3 16.59 -10.63 -11.11
N SER A 4 16.65 -11.95 -10.87
CA SER A 4 16.18 -12.92 -11.87
C SER A 4 14.69 -12.66 -12.21
N PRO A 5 14.25 -13.00 -13.43
CA PRO A 5 12.86 -12.76 -13.86
C PRO A 5 11.83 -13.37 -12.92
N ALA A 6 12.11 -14.58 -12.41
CA ALA A 6 11.27 -15.31 -11.46
C ALA A 6 11.17 -14.59 -10.11
N VAL A 7 12.30 -14.14 -9.54
CA VAL A 7 12.29 -13.40 -8.26
C VAL A 7 11.53 -12.07 -8.40
N SER A 8 11.72 -11.36 -9.52
CA SER A 8 10.96 -10.13 -9.77
C SER A 8 9.45 -10.39 -9.90
N GLN A 9 9.03 -11.50 -10.52
CA GLN A 9 7.62 -11.87 -10.63
C GLN A 9 7.01 -12.21 -9.27
N THR A 10 7.68 -13.04 -8.48
CA THR A 10 7.22 -13.40 -7.13
C THR A 10 7.08 -12.17 -6.23
N ARG A 11 8.06 -11.27 -6.25
CA ARG A 11 8.00 -10.00 -5.50
C ARG A 11 6.85 -9.10 -5.95
N SER A 12 6.60 -9.01 -7.26
CA SER A 12 5.48 -8.25 -7.80
C SER A 12 4.13 -8.81 -7.35
N ARG A 13 3.99 -10.14 -7.32
CA ARG A 13 2.78 -10.81 -6.81
C ARG A 13 2.60 -10.53 -5.32
N LEU A 14 3.65 -10.68 -4.52
CA LEU A 14 3.62 -10.38 -3.09
C LEU A 14 3.20 -8.93 -2.84
N LEU A 15 3.84 -7.96 -3.52
CA LEU A 15 3.51 -6.54 -3.39
C LEU A 15 2.04 -6.27 -3.74
N GLY A 16 1.56 -6.83 -4.86
CA GLY A 16 0.17 -6.67 -5.29
C GLY A 16 -0.82 -7.27 -4.29
N SER A 17 -0.53 -8.45 -3.74
CA SER A 17 -1.37 -9.10 -2.74
C SER A 17 -1.45 -8.31 -1.43
N VAL A 18 -0.32 -7.77 -0.95
CA VAL A 18 -0.30 -6.97 0.28
C VAL A 18 -1.03 -5.64 0.09
N LEU A 19 -0.88 -4.98 -1.07
CA LEU A 19 -1.65 -3.78 -1.42
C LEU A 19 -3.15 -4.07 -1.52
N ALA A 20 -3.54 -5.18 -2.13
CA ALA A 20 -4.95 -5.56 -2.24
C ALA A 20 -5.58 -5.85 -0.87
N LEU A 21 -4.85 -6.51 0.03
CA LEU A 21 -5.29 -6.70 1.42
C LEU A 21 -5.43 -5.36 2.15
N SER A 22 -4.45 -4.47 2.00
CA SER A 22 -4.52 -3.12 2.56
C SER A 22 -5.72 -2.35 2.02
N ALA A 23 -6.00 -2.45 0.72
CA ALA A 23 -7.15 -1.83 0.08
C ALA A 23 -8.48 -2.30 0.67
N VAL A 24 -8.67 -3.62 0.78
CA VAL A 24 -9.88 -4.21 1.37
C VAL A 24 -10.07 -3.71 2.79
N THR A 25 -9.03 -3.78 3.62
CA THR A 25 -9.14 -3.39 5.04
C THR A 25 -9.39 -1.88 5.22
N HIS A 26 -8.86 -1.00 4.37
CA HIS A 26 -9.19 0.43 4.39
C HIS A 26 -10.67 0.68 4.07
N VAL A 27 -11.20 0.06 3.01
CA VAL A 27 -12.61 0.22 2.64
C VAL A 27 -13.54 -0.39 3.68
N SER A 28 -13.18 -1.54 4.25
CA SER A 28 -13.94 -2.19 5.32
C SER A 28 -14.11 -1.30 6.57
N GLN A 29 -13.25 -0.30 6.79
CA GLN A 29 -13.43 0.63 7.90
C GLN A 29 -14.76 1.40 7.83
N LEU A 30 -15.29 1.66 6.62
CA LEU A 30 -16.60 2.31 6.47
C LEU A 30 -17.73 1.48 7.08
N ALA A 31 -17.64 0.16 6.96
CA ALA A 31 -18.63 -0.76 7.53
C ALA A 31 -18.47 -0.90 9.05
N VAL A 32 -17.25 -0.79 9.57
CA VAL A 32 -16.94 -1.01 11.00
C VAL A 32 -17.11 0.26 11.84
N TYR A 33 -16.68 1.42 11.31
CA TYR A 33 -16.61 2.70 12.04
C TYR A 33 -17.52 3.78 11.46
N GLY A 34 -18.29 3.49 10.41
CA GLY A 34 -19.17 4.45 9.76
C GLY A 34 -18.45 5.48 8.88
N THR A 35 -19.13 6.58 8.58
CA THR A 35 -18.73 7.56 7.56
C THR A 35 -18.09 8.84 8.11
N GLY A 36 -17.38 8.73 9.24
CA GLY A 36 -16.55 9.84 9.76
C GLY A 36 -15.51 10.30 8.72
N SER A 37 -15.11 11.57 8.77
CA SER A 37 -14.19 12.16 7.78
C SER A 37 -12.83 11.45 7.71
N ASP A 38 -12.32 10.99 8.86
CA ASP A 38 -11.12 10.18 8.96
C ASP A 38 -11.29 8.78 8.32
N THR A 39 -12.45 8.16 8.50
CA THR A 39 -12.78 6.87 7.90
C THR A 39 -12.99 6.97 6.39
N VAL A 40 -13.66 8.02 5.91
CA VAL A 40 -13.84 8.28 4.47
C VAL A 40 -12.49 8.55 3.80
N GLY A 41 -11.64 9.38 4.42
CA GLY A 41 -10.28 9.62 3.94
C GLY A 41 -9.46 8.33 3.85
N SER A 42 -9.55 7.47 4.87
CA SER A 42 -8.92 6.15 4.87
C SER A 42 -9.46 5.26 3.73
N ALA A 43 -10.77 5.18 3.57
CA ALA A 43 -11.37 4.38 2.50
C ALA A 43 -10.95 4.85 1.10
N ALA A 44 -10.74 6.15 0.90
CA ALA A 44 -10.21 6.69 -0.35
C ALA A 44 -8.77 6.18 -0.64
N PHE A 45 -7.91 6.10 0.37
CA PHE A 45 -6.61 5.41 0.25
C PHE A 45 -6.79 3.93 -0.11
N GLY A 46 -7.80 3.26 0.44
CA GLY A 46 -8.13 1.89 0.06
C GLY A 46 -8.42 1.71 -1.43
N VAL A 47 -9.27 2.57 -2.00
CA VAL A 47 -9.57 2.57 -3.44
C VAL A 47 -8.30 2.82 -4.26
N LEU A 48 -7.49 3.79 -3.85
CA LEU A 48 -6.21 4.08 -4.50
C LEU A 48 -5.27 2.87 -4.49
N TYR A 49 -5.16 2.17 -3.35
CA TYR A 49 -4.31 0.98 -3.23
C TYR A 49 -4.82 -0.18 -4.10
N ALA A 50 -6.13 -0.33 -4.29
CA ALA A 50 -6.69 -1.31 -5.23
C ALA A 50 -6.25 -1.04 -6.68
N VAL A 51 -6.29 0.23 -7.11
CA VAL A 51 -5.83 0.64 -8.44
C VAL A 51 -4.33 0.38 -8.59
N ILE A 52 -3.53 0.70 -7.57
CA ILE A 52 -2.10 0.46 -7.59
C ILE A 52 -1.80 -1.04 -7.65
N ALA A 53 -2.48 -1.86 -6.86
CA ALA A 53 -2.34 -3.32 -6.87
C ALA A 53 -2.59 -3.90 -8.27
N ALA A 54 -3.65 -3.45 -8.96
CA ALA A 54 -3.97 -3.88 -10.30
C ALA A 54 -2.86 -3.56 -11.32
N GLY A 55 -2.19 -2.40 -11.18
CA GLY A 55 -1.03 -2.04 -11.99
C GLY A 55 0.24 -2.81 -11.63
N VAL A 56 0.46 -3.07 -10.34
CA VAL A 56 1.56 -3.90 -9.82
C VAL A 56 1.46 -5.35 -10.32
N PHE A 57 0.26 -5.94 -10.38
CA PHE A 57 0.08 -7.29 -10.95
C PHE A 57 0.45 -7.35 -12.44
N ARG A 58 0.23 -6.26 -13.17
CA ARG A 58 0.66 -6.08 -14.57
C ARG A 58 2.15 -5.72 -14.72
N ARG A 59 2.86 -5.58 -13.60
CA ARG A 59 4.29 -5.20 -13.53
C ARG A 59 4.61 -3.87 -14.22
N ALA A 60 3.63 -2.98 -14.29
CA ALA A 60 3.81 -1.69 -14.94
C ALA A 60 4.66 -0.78 -14.05
N ARG A 61 5.82 -0.37 -14.57
CA ARG A 61 6.82 0.44 -13.86
C ARG A 61 6.20 1.57 -13.02
N PRO A 62 5.38 2.52 -13.54
CA PRO A 62 4.82 3.64 -12.76
C PRO A 62 4.10 3.21 -11.47
N PHE A 63 3.48 2.03 -11.47
CA PHE A 63 2.76 1.54 -10.30
C PHE A 63 3.68 1.05 -9.18
N PHE A 64 4.92 0.66 -9.46
CA PHE A 64 5.90 0.42 -8.39
C PHE A 64 6.32 1.71 -7.70
N LEU A 65 6.41 2.83 -8.42
CA LEU A 65 6.68 4.13 -7.79
C LEU A 65 5.46 4.58 -6.99
N ALA A 66 4.26 4.47 -7.54
CA ALA A 66 3.02 4.79 -6.82
C ALA A 66 2.88 3.95 -5.53
N ALA A 67 3.21 2.65 -5.59
CA ALA A 67 3.24 1.75 -4.44
C ALA A 67 4.32 2.09 -3.40
N ALA A 68 5.31 2.93 -3.73
CA ALA A 68 6.25 3.45 -2.75
C ALA A 68 5.74 4.76 -2.13
N VAL A 69 5.20 5.66 -2.97
CA VAL A 69 4.83 7.02 -2.55
C VAL A 69 3.54 7.03 -1.73
N PHE A 70 2.46 6.45 -2.24
CA PHE A 70 1.16 6.56 -1.57
C PHE A 70 1.09 5.77 -0.25
N PRO A 71 1.60 4.53 -0.17
CA PRO A 71 1.77 3.82 1.09
C PRO A 71 2.67 4.56 2.10
N ALA A 72 3.71 5.27 1.67
CA ALA A 72 4.50 6.09 2.60
C ALA A 72 3.67 7.26 3.17
N ILE A 73 2.89 7.95 2.33
CA ILE A 73 1.99 9.01 2.78
C ILE A 73 0.92 8.44 3.72
N GLY A 74 0.29 7.33 3.34
CA GLY A 74 -0.71 6.64 4.14
C GLY A 74 -0.18 6.18 5.49
N GLY A 75 1.04 5.64 5.54
CA GLY A 75 1.68 5.21 6.78
C GLY A 75 1.97 6.37 7.72
N LEU A 76 2.43 7.51 7.19
CA LEU A 76 2.63 8.74 7.99
C LEU A 76 1.30 9.29 8.52
N LEU A 77 0.26 9.32 7.69
CA LEU A 77 -1.08 9.75 8.12
C LEU A 77 -1.70 8.78 9.12
N GLY A 78 -1.48 7.47 8.95
CA GLY A 78 -1.90 6.43 9.88
C GLY A 78 -1.23 6.57 11.23
N LEU A 79 0.07 6.86 11.26
CA LEU A 79 0.81 7.17 12.48
C LEU A 79 0.29 8.44 13.15
N TYR A 80 0.05 9.51 12.39
CA TYR A 80 -0.59 10.73 12.92
C TYR A 80 -1.96 10.42 13.53
N ARG A 81 -2.78 9.61 12.86
CA ARG A 81 -4.10 9.19 13.35
C ARG A 81 -3.98 8.37 14.64
N LEU A 82 -2.96 7.52 14.74
CA LEU A 82 -2.69 6.70 15.93
C LEU A 82 -2.34 7.58 17.15
N VAL A 83 -1.53 8.62 16.98
CA VAL A 83 -1.02 9.43 18.11
C VAL A 83 -1.89 10.64 18.46
N ALA A 84 -2.61 11.21 17.49
CA ALA A 84 -3.25 12.53 17.65
C ALA A 84 -4.76 12.58 17.42
N VAL A 85 -5.37 11.54 16.84
CA VAL A 85 -6.80 11.61 16.42
C VAL A 85 -7.63 10.51 17.07
N HIS A 86 -7.41 9.25 16.68
CA HIS A 86 -8.23 8.15 17.17
C HIS A 86 -7.49 6.81 17.03
N PRO A 87 -6.81 6.35 18.10
CA PRO A 87 -6.12 5.07 18.09
C PRO A 87 -7.15 3.94 17.92
N ASN A 88 -6.98 3.15 16.86
CA ASN A 88 -7.77 1.96 16.60
C ASN A 88 -6.87 0.89 15.96
N PRO A 89 -7.28 -0.38 15.93
CA PRO A 89 -6.45 -1.47 15.40
C PRO A 89 -5.98 -1.26 13.95
N PHE A 90 -6.80 -0.62 13.11
CA PHE A 90 -6.41 -0.34 11.72
C PHE A 90 -5.34 0.76 11.63
N SER A 91 -5.38 1.77 12.52
CA SER A 91 -4.33 2.79 12.63
C SER A 91 -2.96 2.24 13.05
N VAL A 92 -2.89 1.01 13.57
CA VAL A 92 -1.64 0.28 13.81
C VAL A 92 -1.33 -0.65 12.64
N PHE A 93 -2.33 -1.39 12.16
CA PHE A 93 -2.19 -2.39 11.12
C PHE A 93 -1.72 -1.83 9.78
N HIS A 94 -2.27 -0.70 9.33
CA HIS A 94 -1.93 -0.13 8.02
C HIS A 94 -0.48 0.37 7.95
N PRO A 95 0.06 1.14 8.93
CA PRO A 95 1.47 1.49 8.95
C PRO A 95 2.42 0.27 8.94
N ILE A 96 2.05 -0.82 9.60
CA ILE A 96 2.84 -2.07 9.58
C ILE A 96 2.90 -2.65 8.16
N LEU A 97 1.78 -2.67 7.44
CA LEU A 97 1.78 -3.09 6.04
C LEU A 97 2.64 -2.16 5.17
N ASP A 98 2.57 -0.85 5.40
CA ASP A 98 3.31 0.14 4.62
C ASP A 98 4.84 -0.04 4.77
N VAL A 99 5.33 -0.42 5.96
CA VAL A 99 6.74 -0.77 6.19
C VAL A 99 7.20 -1.95 5.33
N VAL A 100 6.31 -2.87 4.95
CA VAL A 100 6.62 -3.97 4.03
C VAL A 100 6.47 -3.54 2.57
N ILE A 101 5.41 -2.81 2.26
CA ILE A 101 5.06 -2.37 0.89
C ILE A 101 6.14 -1.47 0.32
N VAL A 102 6.56 -0.43 1.04
CA VAL A 102 7.43 0.64 0.53
C VAL A 102 8.82 0.11 0.10
N PRO A 103 9.56 -0.65 0.92
CA PRO A 103 10.87 -1.19 0.52
C PRO A 103 10.76 -2.16 -0.67
N LEU A 104 9.72 -2.99 -0.69
CA LEU A 104 9.48 -3.93 -1.77
C LEU A 104 9.21 -3.21 -3.09
N ALA A 105 8.37 -2.18 -3.06
CA ALA A 105 8.05 -1.31 -4.18
C ALA A 105 9.30 -0.59 -4.74
N ILE A 106 10.13 0.00 -3.87
CA ILE A 106 11.39 0.65 -4.25
C ILE A 106 12.34 -0.35 -4.92
N SER A 107 12.45 -1.57 -4.39
CA SER A 107 13.32 -2.61 -4.95
C SER A 107 12.92 -3.00 -6.38
N LEU A 108 11.61 -3.11 -6.65
CA LEU A 108 11.07 -3.44 -7.96
C LEU A 108 11.19 -2.26 -8.93
N TRP A 109 10.89 -1.04 -8.49
CA TRP A 109 11.07 0.17 -9.29
C TRP A 109 12.51 0.31 -9.78
N ARG A 110 13.50 0.21 -8.87
CA ARG A 110 14.93 0.27 -9.21
C ARG A 110 15.36 -0.86 -10.15
N GLY A 111 14.79 -2.05 -10.01
CA GLY A 111 15.07 -3.19 -10.88
C GLY A 111 14.55 -3.01 -12.31
N THR A 112 13.43 -2.30 -12.49
CA THR A 112 12.87 -2.03 -13.83
C THR A 112 13.56 -0.88 -14.57
N ALA A 113 14.22 0.03 -13.86
CA ALA A 113 14.97 1.14 -14.48
C ALA A 113 16.35 0.73 -15.03
N ARG A 114 16.84 -0.47 -14.68
CA ARG A 114 18.15 -0.99 -15.07
C ARG A 114 18.09 -2.01 -16.23
N LYS A 115 16.90 -2.21 -16.80
CA LYS A 115 16.69 -2.95 -18.04
C LYS A 115 16.58 -1.97 -19.19
#